data_AF-A0A2T4UIU5-F1
#
_entry.id   AF-A0A2T4UIU5-F1
#
_cell.length_a   1.000
_cell.length_b   1.000
_cell.length_c   1.000
_cell.angle_alpha   90.00
_cell.angle_beta   90.00
_cell.angle_gamma   90.00
#
_symmetry.space_group_name_H-M   'P 1'
#
loop_
_entity.id
_entity.type
_entity.pdbx_description
1 polymer ?
#
loop_
_entity_poly.entity_id
_entity_poly.type
_entity_poly.pdbx_seq_one_letter_code
_entity_poly.pdbx_strand_id
1 'polypeptide(L)' 'MPNVGPMEIIIVVAIALIVLGPRKLPEAGRGLGRGLREFKEAIGGLGDDPAPVASVADERARETTAA' A
#
# COMPACT_ATOMS: atom_id res chain seq x y z
N MET A 1 9.27 -8.33 32.25
CA MET A 1 9.20 -7.30 31.18
C MET A 1 7.76 -7.30 30.67
N PRO A 2 7.07 -6.15 30.61
CA PRO A 2 5.74 -6.09 30.02
C PRO A 2 5.87 -6.50 28.54
N ASN A 3 5.28 -7.64 28.21
CA ASN A 3 5.24 -8.14 26.84
C ASN A 3 4.03 -7.49 26.19
N VAL A 4 4.25 -6.46 25.38
CA VAL A 4 3.18 -5.80 24.63
C VAL A 4 2.67 -6.76 23.58
N GLY A 5 1.62 -7.50 23.95
CA GLY A 5 1.04 -8.52 23.10
C GLY A 5 0.11 -7.91 22.05
N PRO A 6 -0.28 -8.69 21.01
CA PRO A 6 -1.31 -8.27 20.06
C PRO A 6 -2.59 -7.79 20.73
N MET A 7 -2.93 -8.35 21.90
CA MET A 7 -4.07 -7.94 22.71
C MET A 7 -3.96 -6.51 23.27
N GLU A 8 -2.80 -6.09 23.75
CA GLU A 8 -2.61 -4.72 24.24
C GLU A 8 -2.65 -3.70 23.10
N ILE A 9 -2.11 -4.05 21.94
CA ILE A 9 -2.19 -3.21 20.75
C ILE A 9 -3.66 -2.99 20.34
N ILE A 10 -4.49 -4.05 20.37
CA ILE A 10 -5.92 -3.94 20.06
C ILE A 10 -6.64 -2.99 21.03
N ILE A 11 -6.32 -3.04 22.33
CA ILE A 11 -6.91 -2.15 23.33
C ILE A 11 -6.54 -0.69 23.05
N VAL A 12 -5.26 -0.41 22.76
CA VAL A 12 -4.80 0.94 22.43
C VAL A 12 -5.48 1.45 21.16
N VAL A 13 -5.57 0.61 20.12
CA VAL A 13 -6.26 0.96 18.87
C VAL A 13 -7.74 1.22 19.13
N ALA A 14 -8.41 0.43 19.98
CA ALA A 14 -9.81 0.67 20.34
C ALA A 14 -10.02 2.04 20.99
N ILE A 15 -9.14 2.43 21.92
CA ILE A 15 -9.18 3.76 22.55
C ILE A 15 -8.90 4.86 21.51
N ALA A 16 -7.90 4.69 20.67
CA ALA A 16 -7.57 5.63 19.60
C ALA A 16 -8.73 5.79 18.60
N LEU A 17 -9.44 4.70 18.28
CA LEU A 17 -10.62 4.68 17.44
C LEU A 17 -11.80 5.43 18.07
N ILE A 18 -11.93 5.43 19.40
CA ILE A 18 -12.98 6.20 20.09
C ILE A 18 -12.65 7.70 20.03
N VAL A 19 -11.40 8.08 20.28
CA VAL A 19 -10.97 9.49 20.29
C VAL A 19 -10.97 10.09 18.89
N LEU A 20 -10.38 9.37 17.92
CA LEU A 20 -10.21 9.84 16.56
C LEU A 20 -11.42 9.51 15.67
N GLY A 21 -12.11 8.41 15.96
CA GLY A 21 -13.22 7.88 15.17
C GLY A 21 -12.78 6.79 14.18
N PRO A 22 -13.55 5.70 14.01
CA PRO A 22 -13.19 4.58 13.14
C PRO A 22 -13.13 4.94 11.65
N ARG A 23 -13.77 6.04 11.25
CA ARG A 23 -13.71 6.54 9.86
C ARG A 23 -12.46 7.39 9.60
N LYS A 24 -11.89 8.02 10.63
CA LYS A 24 -10.76 8.95 10.48
C LYS A 24 -9.41 8.24 10.36
N LEU A 25 -9.21 7.09 11.01
CA LEU A 25 -8.00 6.27 10.80
C LEU A 25 -7.79 5.85 9.34
N PRO A 26 -8.77 5.23 8.64
CA PRO A 26 -8.58 4.85 7.24
C PRO A 26 -8.53 6.06 6.30
N GLU A 27 -9.18 7.17 6.64
CA GLU A 27 -9.10 8.41 5.87
C GLU A 27 -7.69 9.02 5.95
N ALA A 28 -7.13 9.14 7.16
CA ALA A 28 -5.75 9.57 7.37
C ALA A 28 -4.74 8.61 6.72
N GLY A 29 -4.94 7.29 6.86
CA GLY A 29 -4.11 6.26 6.23
C GLY A 29 -4.12 6.32 4.69
N ARG A 30 -5.26 6.62 4.07
CA ARG A 30 -5.34 6.82 2.61
C ARG A 30 -4.61 8.07 2.12
N GLY A 31 -4.56 9.12 2.92
CA GLY A 31 -3.78 10.33 2.62
C GLY A 31 -2.28 10.06 2.75
N LEU A 32 -1.87 9.52 3.90
CA LEU A 32 -0.49 9.16 4.19
C LEU A 32 0.05 8.09 3.22
N GLY A 33 -0.77 7.10 2.84
CA GLY A 33 -0.38 6.04 1.93
C GLY A 33 -0.12 6.54 0.51
N ARG A 34 -0.93 7.50 0.03
CA ARG A 34 -0.68 8.17 -1.25
C ARG A 34 0.62 8.99 -1.20
N GLY A 35 0.80 9.80 -0.15
CA GLY A 35 2.03 10.56 0.04
C GLY A 35 3.28 9.67 0.17
N LEU A 36 3.19 8.55 0.88
CA LEU A 36 4.30 7.60 1.01
C LEU A 36 4.59 6.88 -0.32
N ARG A 37 3.56 6.60 -1.13
CA ARG A 37 3.72 6.02 -2.46
C ARG A 37 4.41 7.01 -3.40
N GLU A 38 3.98 8.25 -3.45
CA GLU A 38 4.60 9.32 -4.23
C GLU A 38 6.03 9.60 -3.74
N PHE A 39 6.26 9.62 -2.43
CA PHE A 39 7.59 9.76 -1.82
C PHE A 39 8.51 8.60 -2.19
N LYS A 40 7.99 7.36 -2.16
CA LYS A 40 8.71 6.16 -2.61
C LYS A 40 9.00 6.20 -4.10
N GLU A 41 8.08 6.67 -4.94
CA GLU A 41 8.30 6.81 -6.39
C GLU A 41 9.35 7.89 -6.68
N ALA A 42 9.31 9.02 -5.98
CA ALA A 42 10.30 10.10 -6.10
C ALA A 42 11.70 9.69 -5.64
N ILE A 43 11.81 8.88 -4.59
CA ILE A 43 13.09 8.35 -4.10
C ILE A 43 13.54 7.12 -4.92
N GLY A 44 12.60 6.28 -5.33
CA GLY A 44 12.84 5.05 -6.10
C GLY A 44 13.28 5.31 -7.52
N GLY A 45 12.86 6.43 -8.13
CA GLY A 45 13.41 6.94 -9.39
C GLY A 45 14.90 7.30 -9.32
N LEU A 46 15.51 7.31 -8.14
CA LEU A 46 16.95 7.48 -7.93
C LEU A 46 17.70 6.14 -7.69
N GLY A 47 16.99 5.01 -7.55
CA GLY A 47 17.59 3.80 -6.96
C GLY A 47 17.20 2.43 -7.49
N ASP A 48 16.08 2.22 -8.17
CA ASP A 48 15.81 0.95 -8.85
C ASP A 48 14.53 1.08 -9.68
N ASP A 49 14.59 0.67 -10.93
CA ASP A 49 13.51 0.71 -11.91
C ASP A 49 12.86 -0.69 -11.99
N PRO A 50 11.84 -1.03 -11.17
CA PRO A 50 11.07 -2.24 -11.42
C PRO A 50 10.09 -1.94 -12.56
N ALA A 51 10.47 -2.43 -13.74
CA ALA A 51 9.67 -2.41 -14.95
C ALA A 51 8.17 -2.71 -14.70
N PRO A 52 7.25 -2.08 -15.46
CA PRO A 52 5.81 -2.25 -15.30
C PRO A 52 5.37 -3.72 -15.47
N VAL A 53 5.10 -4.40 -14.36
CA VAL A 53 4.44 -5.72 -14.33
C VAL A 53 2.93 -5.57 -14.54
N ALA A 54 2.50 -5.08 -15.71
CA ALA A 54 1.06 -5.04 -16.03
C ALA A 54 0.68 -5.00 -17.52
N SER A 55 1.58 -5.18 -18.50
CA SER A 55 1.18 -5.08 -19.92
C SER A 55 1.65 -6.18 -20.88
N VAL A 56 2.28 -7.27 -20.42
CA VAL A 56 2.73 -8.36 -21.34
C VAL A 56 1.61 -9.38 -21.65
N ALA A 57 0.40 -9.21 -21.12
CA ALA A 57 -0.67 -10.20 -21.31
C ALA A 57 -1.54 -10.01 -22.57
N ASP A 58 -1.46 -8.88 -23.28
CA ASP A 58 -2.39 -8.58 -24.38
C ASP A 58 -1.81 -8.68 -25.80
N GLU A 59 -0.47 -8.75 -25.96
CA GLU A 59 0.16 -8.60 -27.29
C GLU A 59 0.66 -9.90 -27.94
N ARG A 60 0.38 -11.08 -27.36
CA ARG A 60 0.75 -12.40 -27.95
C ARG A 60 -0.40 -13.21 -28.54
N ALA A 61 -1.60 -12.63 -28.66
CA ALA A 61 -2.76 -13.34 -29.20
C ALA A 61 -3.00 -13.11 -30.71
N ARG A 62 -2.24 -12.24 -31.39
CA ARG A 62 -2.52 -11.86 -32.79
C ARG A 62 -1.56 -12.38 -33.85
N GLU A 63 -0.45 -13.02 -33.48
CA GLU A 63 0.60 -13.39 -34.45
C GLU A 63 0.62 -14.87 -34.86
N THR A 64 -0.20 -15.74 -34.26
CA THR A 64 -0.19 -17.20 -34.55
C THR A 64 -1.40 -17.68 -35.35
N THR A 65 -2.10 -16.80 -36.09
CA THR A 65 -3.20 -17.21 -36.99
C THR A 65 -2.92 -16.93 -38.47
N ALA A 66 -1.71 -16.51 -38.82
CA ALA A 66 -1.29 -16.32 -40.21
C ALA A 66 -0.01 -17.11 -40.53
N ALA A 67 -0.08 -18.43 -40.46
CA ALA A 67 0.87 -19.35 -41.08
C ALA A 67 0.17 -20.65 -41.45
#